data_AF-A0A2E1NPX4-F1
#
_entry.id   AF-A0A2E1NPX4-F1
#
_cell.length_a   1.000
_cell.length_b   1.000
_cell.length_c   1.000
_cell.angle_alpha   90.00
_cell.angle_beta   90.00
_cell.angle_gamma   90.00
#
_symmetry.space_group_name_H-M   'P 1'
#
loop_
_entity.id
_entity.type
_entity.pdbx_description
1 polymer ?
#
loop_
_entity_poly.entity_id
_entity_poly.type
_entity_poly.pdbx_seq_one_letter_code
_entity_poly.pdbx_strand_id
1 'polypeptide(L)'
;MDTEPHPFADLPLERRPNFKEWKVTRGDTQIRVVNWFSLMRLVGAAHLYIDGVEVDRSTALTVSPHTPLLGSGAVNVYFAGALSVKASITWDDEVLLRDELSFLDRMTYKIMQ
;
A
#
# COMPACT_ATOMS: atom_id res chain seq x y z
N MET A 1 -19.29 13.87 22.19
CA MET A 1 -19.44 13.67 20.73
C MET A 1 -19.18 12.22 20.49
N ASP A 2 -20.25 11.46 20.25
CA ASP A 2 -20.17 10.03 19.97
C ASP A 2 -19.38 9.84 18.69
N THR A 3 -18.13 9.39 18.83
CA THR A 3 -17.32 8.94 17.71
C THR A 3 -17.99 7.69 17.17
N GLU A 4 -18.71 7.80 16.07
CA GLU A 4 -19.18 6.61 15.36
C GLU A 4 -18.00 5.64 15.20
N PRO A 5 -18.17 4.35 15.54
CA PRO A 5 -17.09 3.39 15.44
C PRO A 5 -16.61 3.36 13.99
N HIS A 6 -15.29 3.44 13.80
CA HIS A 6 -14.68 3.36 12.47
C HIS A 6 -15.26 2.12 11.77
N PRO A 7 -15.81 2.22 10.54
CA PRO A 7 -16.75 1.25 9.97
C PRO A 7 -16.22 -0.17 9.71
N PHE A 8 -15.00 -0.48 10.14
CA PHE A 8 -14.34 -1.77 10.05
C PHE A 8 -13.41 -2.04 11.26
N ALA A 9 -13.58 -1.32 12.38
CA ALA A 9 -12.71 -1.43 13.55
C ALA A 9 -12.69 -2.85 14.13
N ASP A 10 -13.86 -3.49 14.15
CA ASP A 10 -14.04 -4.83 14.72
C ASP A 10 -13.57 -5.96 13.78
N LEU A 11 -13.16 -5.63 12.56
CA LEU A 11 -12.60 -6.60 11.61
C LEU A 11 -11.08 -6.63 11.71
N PRO A 12 -10.48 -7.84 11.80
CA PRO A 12 -9.06 -8.03 11.50
C PRO A 12 -8.71 -7.41 10.15
N LEU A 13 -7.49 -6.87 10.02
CA LEU A 13 -7.05 -6.19 8.80
C LEU A 13 -7.26 -7.06 7.55
N GLU A 14 -6.94 -8.34 7.65
CA GLU A 14 -7.01 -9.33 6.57
C GLU A 14 -8.43 -9.59 6.09
N ARG A 15 -9.44 -9.19 6.87
CA ARG A 15 -10.86 -9.31 6.53
C ARG A 15 -11.48 -7.98 6.07
N ARG A 16 -10.69 -6.92 5.97
CA ARG A 16 -11.20 -5.62 5.52
C ARG A 16 -11.36 -5.59 3.99
N PRO A 17 -12.27 -4.75 3.46
CA PRO A 17 -12.51 -4.67 2.02
C PRO A 17 -11.26 -4.30 1.23
N ASN A 18 -11.13 -4.88 0.04
CA ASN A 18 -10.01 -4.65 -0.89
C ASN A 18 -8.63 -4.77 -0.23
N PHE A 19 -8.50 -5.70 0.73
CA PHE A 19 -7.26 -5.97 1.42
C PHE A 19 -6.19 -6.45 0.43
N LYS A 20 -5.00 -5.86 0.55
CA LYS A 20 -3.78 -6.30 -0.12
C LYS A 20 -2.63 -6.27 0.88
N GLU A 21 -1.71 -7.21 0.69
CA GLU A 21 -0.52 -7.36 1.50
C GLU A 21 0.68 -7.59 0.59
N TRP A 22 1.79 -6.92 0.90
CA TRP A 22 3.09 -7.16 0.29
C TRP A 22 4.09 -7.46 1.40
N LYS A 23 4.94 -8.47 1.17
CA LYS A 23 5.99 -8.86 2.10
C LYS A 23 7.30 -8.99 1.34
N VAL A 24 8.37 -8.41 1.88
CA VAL A 24 9.72 -8.56 1.35
C VAL A 24 10.69 -8.72 2.51
N THR A 25 11.69 -9.56 2.33
CA THR A 25 12.73 -9.81 3.33
C THR A 25 14.07 -9.34 2.77
N ARG A 26 14.80 -8.52 3.52
CA ARG A 26 16.17 -8.08 3.20
C ARG A 26 17.09 -8.45 4.36
N GLY A 27 17.96 -9.44 4.15
CA GLY A 27 18.72 -10.03 5.26
C GLY A 27 17.79 -10.65 6.29
N ASP A 28 17.94 -10.25 7.55
CA ASP A 28 17.07 -10.69 8.66
C ASP A 28 15.85 -9.78 8.88
N THR A 29 15.75 -8.66 8.16
CA THR A 29 14.64 -7.71 8.31
C THR A 29 13.48 -8.07 7.39
N GLN A 30 12.29 -8.24 7.97
CA GLN A 30 11.04 -8.41 7.25
C GLN A 30 10.28 -7.09 7.16
N ILE A 31 9.97 -6.68 5.94
CA ILE A 31 9.07 -5.57 5.65
C ILE A 31 7.73 -6.14 5.22
N ARG A 32 6.66 -5.70 5.89
CA ARG A 32 5.28 -6.03 5.54
C ARG A 32 4.49 -4.75 5.34
N VAL A 33 3.86 -4.62 4.19
CA VAL A 33 2.97 -3.52 3.85
C VAL A 33 1.56 -4.08 3.69
N VAL A 34 0.60 -3.43 4.32
CA VAL A 34 -0.82 -3.76 4.22
C VAL A 34 -1.56 -2.54 3.69
N ASN A 35 -2.49 -2.74 2.78
CA ASN A 35 -3.43 -1.71 2.33
C ASN A 35 -4.84 -2.28 2.29
N TRP A 36 -5.83 -1.49 2.68
CA TRP A 36 -7.24 -1.85 2.52
C TRP A 36 -8.07 -0.57 2.32
N PHE A 37 -9.18 -0.69 1.60
CA PHE A 37 -10.08 0.44 1.37
C PHE A 37 -11.49 -0.01 1.06
N SER A 38 -12.47 0.81 1.42
CA SER A 38 -13.87 0.64 1.07
C SER A 38 -14.33 1.82 0.22
N LEU A 39 -14.66 1.56 -1.04
CA LEU A 39 -15.26 2.58 -1.91
C LEU A 39 -16.66 2.98 -1.44
N MET A 40 -17.42 2.05 -0.86
CA MET A 40 -18.77 2.32 -0.34
C MET A 40 -18.75 3.27 0.86
N ARG A 41 -17.75 3.15 1.73
CA ARG A 41 -17.62 3.96 2.95
C ARG A 41 -16.63 5.12 2.81
N LEU A 42 -15.91 5.20 1.68
CA LEU A 42 -14.84 6.17 1.43
C LEU A 42 -13.83 6.24 2.58
N VAL A 43 -13.41 5.07 3.07
CA VAL A 43 -12.37 4.94 4.10
C VAL A 43 -11.35 3.90 3.69
N GLY A 44 -10.13 4.03 4.19
CA GLY A 44 -9.08 3.06 3.98
C GLY A 44 -7.88 3.38 4.86
N ALA A 45 -6.94 2.44 4.91
CA ALA A 45 -5.64 2.69 5.51
C ALA A 45 -4.57 1.81 4.88
N ALA A 46 -3.35 2.34 4.89
CA ALA A 46 -2.14 1.63 4.61
C ALA A 46 -1.28 1.58 5.88
N HIS A 47 -0.63 0.45 6.11
CA HIS A 47 0.18 0.16 7.29
C HIS A 47 1.53 -0.40 6.86
N LEU A 48 2.60 0.10 7.47
CA LEU A 48 3.96 -0.39 7.28
C LEU A 48 4.41 -1.06 8.58
N TYR A 49 4.82 -2.32 8.46
CA TYR A 49 5.41 -3.09 9.54
C TYR A 49 6.86 -3.45 9.20
N ILE A 50 7.74 -3.32 10.18
CA ILE A 50 9.13 -3.81 10.14
C ILE A 50 9.30 -4.79 11.30
N ASP A 51 9.72 -6.02 10.99
CA ASP A 51 9.89 -7.11 11.98
C ASP A 51 8.66 -7.32 12.88
N GLY A 52 7.47 -7.14 12.29
CA GLY A 52 6.17 -7.31 12.95
C GLY A 52 5.68 -6.09 13.73
N VAL A 53 6.47 -5.01 13.85
CA VAL A 53 6.09 -3.77 14.55
C VAL A 53 5.52 -2.77 13.56
N GLU A 54 4.34 -2.19 13.84
CA GLU A 54 3.79 -1.08 13.02
C GLU A 54 4.65 0.17 13.24
N VAL A 55 5.32 0.63 12.19
CA VAL A 55 6.23 1.79 12.24
C VAL A 55 5.63 3.02 11.57
N ASP A 56 4.68 2.84 10.65
CA ASP A 56 3.98 3.95 10.00
C ASP A 56 2.58 3.54 9.52
N ARG A 57 1.68 4.51 9.42
CA ARG A 57 0.29 4.33 9.01
C ARG A 57 -0.25 5.60 8.34
N SER A 58 -0.98 5.41 7.24
CA SER A 58 -1.68 6.48 6.54
C SER A 58 -3.13 6.10 6.26
N THR A 59 -4.05 7.07 6.35
CA THR A 59 -5.46 6.94 5.96
C THR A 59 -5.78 7.76 4.71
N ALA A 60 -4.76 8.23 3.99
CA ALA A 60 -4.96 9.01 2.77
C ALA A 60 -5.62 8.15 1.68
N LEU A 61 -6.68 8.67 1.07
CA LEU A 61 -7.42 8.00 0.00
C LEU A 61 -6.84 8.29 -1.39
N THR A 62 -6.02 9.34 -1.50
CA THR A 62 -5.32 9.73 -2.72
C THR A 62 -3.85 9.38 -2.58
N VAL A 63 -3.27 8.74 -3.59
CA VAL A 63 -1.87 8.30 -3.59
C VAL A 63 -1.13 8.81 -4.82
N SER A 64 0.17 9.03 -4.68
CA SER A 64 1.06 9.47 -5.75
C SER A 64 2.22 8.48 -5.89
N PRO A 65 2.60 8.07 -7.10
CA PRO A 65 3.78 7.22 -7.31
C PRO A 65 5.10 7.98 -7.09
N HIS A 66 5.07 9.31 -6.96
CA HIS A 66 6.25 10.17 -6.82
C HIS A 66 6.53 10.58 -5.37
N THR A 67 5.58 10.34 -4.46
CA THR A 67 5.69 10.72 -3.06
C THR A 67 5.42 9.48 -2.22
N PRO A 68 6.31 9.11 -1.28
CA PRO A 68 6.06 7.96 -0.43
C PRO A 68 4.83 8.22 0.42
N LEU A 69 3.93 7.24 0.49
CA LEU A 69 2.76 7.31 1.36
C LEU A 69 3.11 6.87 2.78
N LEU A 70 4.01 5.90 2.88
CA LEU A 70 4.53 5.39 4.15
C LEU A 70 6.06 5.41 4.11
N GLY A 71 6.69 5.63 5.26
CA GLY A 71 8.14 5.59 5.38
C GLY A 71 8.62 5.43 6.81
N SER A 72 9.74 4.73 6.97
CA SER A 72 10.44 4.61 8.26
C SER A 72 11.93 4.37 8.02
N GLY A 73 12.76 5.32 8.45
CA GLY A 73 14.20 5.27 8.21
C GLY A 73 14.52 5.20 6.72
N ALA A 74 15.20 4.13 6.31
CA ALA A 74 15.55 3.89 4.91
C ALA A 74 14.39 3.30 4.08
N VAL A 75 13.33 2.78 4.70
CA VAL A 75 12.25 2.12 3.97
C VAL A 75 11.22 3.16 3.52
N ASN A 76 10.93 3.19 2.21
CA ASN A 76 9.88 4.02 1.63
C ASN A 76 8.87 3.16 0.86
N VAL A 77 7.58 3.48 0.99
CA VAL A 77 6.50 2.78 0.29
C VAL A 77 5.69 3.76 -0.53
N TYR A 78 5.63 3.49 -1.82
CA TYR A 78 4.90 4.29 -2.80
C TYR A 78 3.68 3.51 -3.27
N PHE A 79 2.55 4.19 -3.43
CA PHE A 79 1.34 3.59 -3.96
C PHE A 79 0.92 4.25 -5.26
N ALA A 80 0.35 3.46 -6.16
CA ALA A 80 -0.19 3.91 -7.43
C ALA A 80 -1.51 3.22 -7.75
N GLY A 81 -2.37 3.91 -8.51
CA GLY A 81 -3.66 3.41 -8.98
C GLY A 81 -4.83 3.78 -8.07
N ALA A 82 -5.97 4.14 -8.68
CA ALA A 82 -7.19 4.56 -7.97
C ALA A 82 -8.13 3.39 -7.63
N LEU A 83 -8.08 2.29 -8.39
CA LEU A 83 -8.97 1.12 -8.25
C LEU A 83 -8.21 -0.18 -7.96
N SER A 84 -7.00 -0.31 -8.51
CA SER A 84 -6.09 -1.42 -8.20
C SER A 84 -4.80 -0.82 -7.65
N VAL A 85 -4.77 -0.68 -6.32
CA VAL A 85 -3.62 -0.16 -5.60
C VAL A 85 -2.44 -1.09 -5.80
N LYS A 86 -1.33 -0.55 -6.31
CA LYS A 86 -0.03 -1.20 -6.49
C LYS A 86 0.96 -0.57 -5.53
N ALA A 87 1.89 -1.36 -4.99
CA ALA A 87 2.92 -0.87 -4.07
C ALA A 87 4.32 -0.99 -4.67
N SER A 88 5.18 -0.03 -4.37
CA SER A 88 6.63 -0.13 -4.54
C SER A 88 7.28 0.06 -3.18
N ILE A 89 8.16 -0.85 -2.79
CA ILE A 89 8.92 -0.80 -1.54
C ILE A 89 10.38 -0.57 -1.91
N THR A 90 10.97 0.51 -1.40
CA THR A 90 12.39 0.80 -1.55
C THR A 90 13.09 0.79 -0.20
N TRP A 91 14.40 0.55 -0.21
CA TRP A 91 15.28 0.72 0.93
C TRP A 91 16.46 1.60 0.52
N ASP A 92 16.57 2.76 1.16
CA ASP A 92 17.29 3.93 0.67
C ASP A 92 16.74 4.26 -0.73
N ASP A 93 17.44 3.83 -1.78
CA ASP A 93 17.04 4.01 -3.18
C ASP A 93 16.93 2.69 -3.97
N GLU A 94 17.20 1.55 -3.33
CA GLU A 94 17.11 0.23 -3.96
C GLU A 94 15.65 -0.25 -3.97
N VAL A 95 15.15 -0.65 -5.13
CA VAL A 95 13.80 -1.23 -5.25
C VAL A 95 13.83 -2.69 -4.78
N LEU A 96 13.23 -2.95 -3.62
CA LEU A 96 13.11 -4.30 -3.07
C LEU A 96 11.90 -5.04 -3.63
N LEU A 97 10.80 -4.32 -3.83
CA LEU A 97 9.57 -4.85 -4.42
C LEU A 97 8.94 -3.78 -5.28
N ARG A 98 8.49 -4.17 -6.46
CA ARG A 98 7.64 -3.34 -7.30
C ARG A 98 6.54 -4.22 -7.85
N ASP A 99 5.32 -3.96 -7.40
CA ASP A 99 4.15 -4.58 -8.00
C ASP A 99 4.07 -4.08 -9.45
N GLU A 100 4.26 -4.99 -10.40
CA GLU A 100 4.33 -4.59 -11.80
C GLU A 100 3.04 -3.87 -12.18
N LEU A 101 3.18 -2.68 -12.78
CA LEU A 101 2.10 -2.13 -13.59
C LEU A 101 1.84 -3.19 -14.65
N SER A 102 0.78 -3.99 -14.50
CA SER A 102 0.39 -5.00 -15.49
C SER A 102 0.69 -4.43 -16.87
N PHE A 103 1.63 -5.06 -17.58
CA PHE A 103 2.14 -4.61 -18.88
C PHE A 103 1.04 -4.28 -19.91
N LEU A 104 -0.21 -4.67 -19.63
CA LEU A 104 -1.43 -4.26 -20.30
C LEU A 104 -1.64 -2.73 -20.40
N ASP A 105 -1.25 -1.93 -19.41
CA ASP A 105 -1.34 -0.45 -19.51
C ASP A 105 -0.26 0.13 -20.47
N ARG A 106 0.83 -0.60 -20.72
CA ARG A 106 1.88 -0.22 -21.68
C ARG A 106 1.61 -0.74 -23.09
N MET A 107 0.80 -1.79 -23.24
CA MET A 107 0.55 -2.45 -24.53
C MET A 107 -0.57 -1.78 -25.35
N THR A 108 -1.38 -0.92 -24.74
CA THR A 108 -2.41 -0.12 -25.44
C THR A 108 -1.84 1.06 -26.23
N TYR A 109 -0.56 1.43 -26.04
CA TYR A 109 0.11 2.45 -26.85
C TYR A 109 0.82 1.91 -28.10
N LYS A 110 0.70 0.61 -28.41
CA LYS A 110 1.42 -0.02 -29.54
C LYS A 110 0.55 -0.93 -30.42
N ILE A 111 -0.75 -0.64 -30.52
CA ILE A 111 -1.68 -1.27 -31.48
C ILE A 111 -2.34 -0.23 -32.43
N MET A 112 -2.01 1.06 -32.28
CA MET A 112 -2.33 2.11 -33.27
C MET A 112 -1.06 2.72 -33.87
N GLN A 113 -0.24 1.88 -34.49
CA GLN A 113 0.70 2.31 -35.54
C GLN A 113 0.88 1.21 -36.59
#